data_AF-A0A960ICA3-F1
#
_entry.id   AF-A0A960ICA3-F1
#
_cell.length_a   1.000
_cell.length_b   1.000
_cell.length_c   1.000
_cell.angle_alpha   90.00
_cell.angle_beta   90.00
_cell.angle_gamma   90.00
#
_symmetry.space_group_name_H-M   'P 1'
#
loop_
_entity.id
_entity.type
_entity.pdbx_description
1 polymer ?
#
loop_
_entity_poly.entity_id
_entity_poly.type
_entity_poly.pdbx_seq_one_letter_code
_entity_poly.pdbx_strand_id
1 'polypeptide(L)'
;MRRSFAGLLFAVAFAFACLAISGFLMHRTAFTPSHAADAARTVMADEAVRLEAVKVIADGTADQMYPGDANGAAIVRQNIATVAGIAAGADLYGPMLEQVHAVLIGEQDGPVVVPPDQLVLLSRDERAAVLPPVQVEVPELTVLRVTDTLLGWLVPLSAAVSVIFFVLCSLARPERGALFRTLGIGLLALAVLAIVFGYVIPKYLPPVLDDSVWARTPALAADTGRGLTFALAFVAVAAGLGLFAASTRMGRSRRWSTPVSTYRYREERSWS
;
A
#
# COMPACT_ATOMS: atom_id res chain seq x y z
N MET A 1 -0.84 -1.30 40.46
CA MET A 1 -1.42 -2.17 39.40
C MET A 1 -2.29 -1.44 38.38
N ARG A 2 -3.34 -0.68 38.77
CA ARG A 2 -4.24 0.03 37.81
C ARG A 2 -3.54 0.88 36.73
N ARG A 3 -2.45 1.57 37.08
CA ARG A 3 -1.64 2.38 36.13
C ARG A 3 -0.96 1.56 35.02
N SER A 4 -0.51 0.35 35.32
CA SER A 4 0.16 -0.52 34.35
C SER A 4 -0.82 -1.14 33.36
N PHE A 5 -2.06 -1.37 33.79
CA PHE A 5 -3.10 -2.00 32.99
C PHE A 5 -3.60 -1.08 31.87
N ALA A 6 -3.90 0.19 32.18
CA ALA A 6 -4.36 1.16 31.18
C ALA A 6 -3.31 1.41 30.08
N GLY A 7 -2.02 1.49 30.44
CA GLY A 7 -0.94 1.62 29.47
C GLY A 7 -0.82 0.41 28.55
N LEU A 8 -1.00 -0.81 29.08
CA LEU A 8 -0.98 -2.04 28.30
C LEU A 8 -2.18 -2.11 27.33
N LEU A 9 -3.39 -1.79 27.80
CA LEU A 9 -4.57 -1.73 26.93
C LEU A 9 -4.38 -0.75 25.78
N PHE A 10 -3.80 0.43 26.06
CA PHE A 10 -3.49 1.42 25.03
C PHE A 10 -2.47 0.90 24.02
N ALA A 11 -1.38 0.28 24.48
CA ALA A 11 -0.35 -0.26 23.60
C ALA A 11 -0.92 -1.35 22.67
N VAL A 12 -1.79 -2.22 23.21
CA VAL A 12 -2.51 -3.24 22.42
C VAL A 12 -3.44 -2.58 21.41
N ALA A 13 -4.28 -1.63 21.82
CA ALA A 13 -5.16 -0.88 20.92
C ALA A 13 -4.38 -0.28 19.75
N PHE A 14 -3.27 0.37 20.08
CA PHE A 14 -2.43 1.07 19.14
C PHE A 14 -1.71 0.12 18.17
N ALA A 15 -1.24 -1.04 18.65
CA ALA A 15 -0.67 -2.08 17.79
C ALA A 15 -1.69 -2.57 16.76
N PHE A 16 -2.93 -2.84 17.19
CA PHE A 16 -4.02 -3.19 16.27
C PHE A 16 -4.38 -2.07 15.31
N ALA A 17 -4.35 -0.80 15.76
CA ALA A 17 -4.54 0.36 14.88
C ALA A 17 -3.45 0.43 13.80
N CYS A 18 -2.19 0.17 14.17
CA CYS A 18 -1.08 0.15 13.22
C CYS A 18 -1.22 -0.96 12.20
N LEU A 19 -1.58 -2.16 12.64
CA LEU A 19 -1.84 -3.29 11.75
C LEU A 19 -2.99 -2.98 10.79
N ALA A 20 -4.10 -2.42 11.30
CA ALA A 20 -5.25 -2.05 10.50
C ALA A 20 -4.88 -1.00 9.43
N ILE A 21 -4.22 0.09 9.82
CA ILE A 21 -3.87 1.18 8.90
C ILE A 21 -2.82 0.71 7.89
N SER A 22 -1.77 0.00 8.34
CA SER A 22 -0.70 -0.44 7.44
C SER A 22 -1.18 -1.54 6.49
N GLY A 23 -1.99 -2.48 6.98
CA GLY A 23 -2.64 -3.50 6.16
C GLY A 23 -3.62 -2.90 5.16
N PHE A 24 -4.40 -1.89 5.56
CA PHE A 24 -5.26 -1.15 4.64
C PHE A 24 -4.47 -0.46 3.53
N LEU A 25 -3.36 0.21 3.87
CA LEU A 25 -2.49 0.84 2.88
C LEU A 25 -1.88 -0.19 1.93
N MET A 26 -1.43 -1.34 2.45
CA MET A 26 -0.91 -2.43 1.63
C MET A 26 -1.98 -2.98 0.68
N HIS A 27 -3.19 -3.26 1.20
CA HIS A 27 -4.33 -3.72 0.39
C HIS A 27 -4.64 -2.73 -0.75
N ARG A 28 -4.74 -1.45 -0.42
CA ARG A 28 -5.02 -0.40 -1.41
C ARG A 28 -3.93 -0.26 -2.47
N THR A 29 -2.66 -0.46 -2.11
CA THR A 29 -1.54 -0.18 -3.03
C THR A 29 -1.08 -1.40 -3.82
N ALA A 30 -1.16 -2.60 -3.23
CA ALA A 30 -0.67 -3.84 -3.85
C ALA A 30 -1.77 -4.80 -4.28
N PHE A 31 -3.00 -4.66 -3.77
CA PHE A 31 -4.07 -5.64 -3.94
C PHE A 31 -5.37 -5.03 -4.46
N THR A 32 -5.29 -3.86 -5.11
CA THR A 32 -6.44 -3.25 -5.78
C THR A 32 -6.16 -3.18 -7.28
N PRO A 33 -6.65 -4.15 -8.09
CA PRO A 33 -6.32 -4.24 -9.51
C PRO A 33 -6.66 -2.99 -10.32
N SER A 34 -7.74 -2.30 -9.98
CA SER A 34 -8.13 -1.05 -10.65
C SER A 34 -7.08 0.06 -10.55
N HIS A 35 -6.20 0.03 -9.53
CA HIS A 35 -5.08 0.97 -9.45
C HIS A 35 -4.04 0.72 -10.56
N ALA A 36 -3.88 -0.52 -11.04
CA ALA A 36 -3.03 -0.80 -12.19
C ALA A 36 -3.62 -0.22 -13.48
N ALA A 37 -4.95 -0.23 -13.63
CA ALA A 37 -5.64 0.42 -14.74
C ALA A 37 -5.42 1.94 -14.73
N ASP A 38 -5.65 2.58 -13.58
CA ASP A 38 -5.44 4.01 -13.39
C ASP A 38 -3.96 4.41 -13.56
N ALA A 39 -3.05 3.49 -13.23
CA ALA A 39 -1.60 3.68 -13.37
C ALA A 39 -1.06 3.25 -14.74
N ALA A 40 -1.91 2.93 -15.72
CA ALA A 40 -1.47 2.37 -17.01
C ALA A 40 -0.34 3.18 -17.68
N ARG A 41 -0.41 4.52 -17.63
CA ARG A 41 0.67 5.39 -18.15
C ARG A 41 2.00 5.19 -17.45
N THR A 42 1.98 4.98 -16.13
CA THR A 42 3.19 4.77 -15.33
C THR A 42 3.75 3.37 -15.57
N VAL A 43 2.87 2.37 -15.67
CA VAL A 43 3.26 0.97 -15.94
C VAL A 43 3.83 0.82 -17.35
N MET A 44 3.15 1.36 -18.37
CA MET A 44 3.58 1.29 -19.77
C MET A 44 4.76 2.22 -20.10
N ALA A 45 5.15 3.10 -19.18
CA ALA A 45 6.41 3.85 -19.29
C ALA A 45 7.61 2.92 -19.13
N ASP A 46 7.49 1.83 -18.36
CA ASP A 46 8.51 0.78 -18.27
C ASP A 46 8.64 0.05 -19.60
N GLU A 47 9.87 0.03 -20.13
CA GLU A 47 10.16 -0.51 -21.45
C GLU A 47 9.94 -2.02 -21.51
N ALA A 48 10.29 -2.76 -20.45
CA ALA A 48 10.13 -4.21 -20.44
C ALA A 48 8.66 -4.60 -20.48
N VAL A 49 7.83 -3.99 -19.63
CA VAL A 49 6.38 -4.25 -19.61
C VAL A 49 5.73 -3.85 -20.93
N ARG A 50 6.10 -2.69 -21.47
CA ARG A 50 5.59 -2.22 -22.77
C ARG A 50 5.95 -3.19 -23.90
N LEU A 51 7.19 -3.64 -23.98
CA LEU A 51 7.64 -4.56 -25.02
C LEU A 51 6.97 -5.94 -24.90
N GLU A 52 6.79 -6.46 -23.69
CA GLU A 52 6.11 -7.74 -23.49
C GLU A 52 4.62 -7.64 -23.86
N ALA A 53 3.94 -6.56 -23.48
CA ALA A 53 2.55 -6.32 -23.89
C ALA A 53 2.39 -6.25 -25.41
N VAL A 54 3.26 -5.50 -26.08
CA VAL A 54 3.28 -5.38 -27.55
C VAL A 54 3.52 -6.75 -28.19
N LYS A 55 4.50 -7.50 -27.69
CA LYS A 55 4.89 -8.81 -28.21
C LYS A 55 3.73 -9.79 -28.11
N VAL A 56 3.14 -9.95 -26.92
CA VAL A 56 2.07 -10.94 -26.70
C VAL A 56 0.85 -10.63 -27.58
N ILE A 57 0.44 -9.37 -27.66
CA ILE A 57 -0.72 -9.00 -28.48
C ILE A 57 -0.41 -9.16 -29.98
N ALA A 58 0.77 -8.73 -30.42
CA ALA A 58 1.16 -8.87 -31.83
C ALA A 58 1.26 -10.34 -32.24
N ASP A 59 1.91 -11.17 -31.44
CA ASP A 59 2.11 -12.59 -31.73
C ASP A 59 0.76 -13.34 -31.70
N GLY A 60 -0.17 -12.95 -30.83
CA GLY A 60 -1.52 -13.54 -30.77
C GLY A 60 -2.46 -13.15 -31.92
N THR A 61 -2.16 -12.07 -32.67
CA THR A 61 -3.07 -11.53 -33.69
C THR A 61 -2.52 -11.55 -35.12
N ALA A 62 -1.19 -11.49 -35.28
CA ALA A 62 -0.53 -11.28 -36.57
C ALA A 62 -0.96 -12.27 -37.65
N ASP A 63 -0.87 -13.57 -37.36
CA ASP A 63 -1.13 -14.63 -38.34
C ASP A 63 -2.59 -14.65 -38.82
N GLN A 64 -3.51 -14.18 -37.97
CA GLN A 64 -4.94 -14.17 -38.29
C GLN A 64 -5.35 -12.88 -39.03
N MET A 65 -4.71 -11.75 -38.73
CA MET A 65 -4.98 -10.47 -39.42
C MET A 65 -4.38 -10.43 -40.83
N TYR A 66 -3.26 -11.11 -41.04
CA TYR A 66 -2.49 -11.10 -42.27
C TYR A 66 -2.06 -12.52 -42.67
N PRO A 67 -3.02 -13.41 -42.98
CA PRO A 67 -2.71 -14.81 -43.29
C PRO A 67 -1.82 -14.92 -44.55
N GLY A 68 -0.65 -15.53 -44.39
CA GLY A 68 0.29 -15.78 -45.50
C GLY A 68 1.15 -14.58 -45.92
N ASP A 69 1.03 -13.43 -45.25
CA ASP A 69 1.91 -12.28 -45.49
C ASP A 69 3.14 -12.35 -44.59
N ALA A 70 4.33 -12.44 -45.19
CA ALA A 70 5.61 -12.46 -44.48
C ALA A 70 5.88 -11.20 -43.65
N ASN A 71 5.22 -10.08 -43.95
CA ASN A 71 5.37 -8.80 -43.24
C ASN A 71 4.24 -8.52 -42.24
N GLY A 72 3.19 -9.34 -42.20
CA GLY A 72 1.99 -9.09 -41.38
C GLY A 72 2.32 -8.88 -39.90
N ALA A 73 3.14 -9.77 -39.33
CA ALA A 73 3.58 -9.66 -37.94
C ALA A 73 4.39 -8.38 -37.64
N ALA A 74 5.23 -7.95 -38.58
CA ALA A 74 6.01 -6.72 -38.41
C ALA A 74 5.11 -5.47 -38.44
N ILE A 75 4.10 -5.45 -39.32
CA ILE A 75 3.13 -4.35 -39.42
C ILE A 75 2.31 -4.25 -38.12
N VAL A 76 1.73 -5.36 -37.67
CA VAL A 76 0.91 -5.41 -36.45
C VAL A 76 1.74 -4.98 -35.24
N ARG A 77 2.95 -5.54 -35.09
CA ARG A 77 3.85 -5.19 -33.98
C ARG A 77 4.23 -3.71 -33.99
N GLN A 78 4.53 -3.14 -35.15
CA GLN A 78 4.87 -1.71 -35.27
C GLN A 78 3.69 -0.80 -34.89
N ASN A 79 2.48 -1.14 -35.33
CA ASN A 79 1.27 -0.37 -34.99
C ASN A 79 1.00 -0.41 -33.49
N ILE A 80 1.00 -1.60 -32.90
CA ILE A 80 0.77 -1.79 -31.46
C ILE A 80 1.87 -1.09 -30.65
N ALA A 81 3.14 -1.19 -31.06
CA ALA A 81 4.26 -0.49 -30.42
C ALA A 81 4.09 1.03 -30.45
N THR A 82 3.64 1.57 -31.60
CA THR A 82 3.39 3.00 -31.77
C THR A 82 2.28 3.49 -30.84
N VAL A 83 1.18 2.72 -30.73
CA VAL A 83 0.08 3.03 -29.79
C VAL A 83 0.57 2.93 -28.35
N ALA A 84 1.27 1.86 -27.97
CA ALA A 84 1.79 1.66 -26.62
C ALA A 84 2.81 2.75 -26.20
N GLY A 85 3.49 3.37 -27.16
CA GLY A 85 4.49 4.42 -26.93
C GLY A 85 3.92 5.81 -26.61
N ILE A 86 2.62 6.04 -26.79
CA ILE A 86 1.97 7.33 -26.53
C ILE A 86 1.06 7.27 -25.29
N ALA A 87 0.94 8.38 -24.56
CA ALA A 87 0.17 8.42 -23.30
C ALA A 87 -1.30 8.00 -23.46
N ALA A 88 -1.97 8.45 -24.52
CA ALA A 88 -3.36 8.08 -24.80
C ALA A 88 -3.50 6.60 -25.19
N GLY A 89 -2.46 5.99 -25.76
CA GLY A 89 -2.47 4.57 -26.10
C GLY A 89 -2.14 3.70 -24.89
N ALA A 90 -1.30 4.17 -23.96
CA ALA A 90 -1.08 3.50 -22.68
C ALA A 90 -2.39 3.33 -21.88
N ASP A 91 -3.28 4.32 -21.89
CA ASP A 91 -4.59 4.24 -21.24
C ASP A 91 -5.45 3.08 -21.79
N LEU A 92 -5.29 2.73 -23.07
CA LEU A 92 -6.01 1.60 -23.69
C LEU A 92 -5.58 0.23 -23.13
N TYR A 93 -4.41 0.15 -22.48
CA TYR A 93 -3.95 -1.06 -21.79
C TYR A 93 -4.52 -1.19 -20.38
N GLY A 94 -5.20 -0.16 -19.84
CA GLY A 94 -5.73 -0.16 -18.48
C GLY A 94 -6.53 -1.42 -18.11
N PRO A 95 -7.55 -1.81 -18.89
CA PRO A 95 -8.34 -3.02 -18.62
C PRO A 95 -7.53 -4.32 -18.66
N MET A 96 -6.49 -4.37 -19.50
CA MET A 96 -5.59 -5.53 -19.56
C MET A 96 -4.70 -5.56 -18.31
N LEU A 97 -4.13 -4.43 -17.91
CA LEU A 97 -3.27 -4.33 -16.72
C LEU A 97 -4.04 -4.60 -15.42
N GLU A 98 -5.32 -4.23 -15.36
CA GLU A 98 -6.22 -4.61 -14.27
C GLU A 98 -6.33 -6.13 -14.15
N GLN A 99 -6.67 -6.81 -15.25
CA GLN A 99 -6.75 -8.27 -15.27
C GLN A 99 -5.40 -8.93 -14.95
N VAL A 100 -4.29 -8.42 -15.50
CA VAL A 100 -2.93 -8.89 -15.17
C VAL A 100 -2.70 -8.81 -13.66
N HIS A 101 -3.05 -7.69 -13.04
CA HIS A 101 -2.90 -7.51 -11.60
C HIS A 101 -3.82 -8.45 -10.81
N ALA A 102 -5.08 -8.60 -11.22
CA ALA A 102 -6.03 -9.53 -10.60
C ALA A 102 -5.55 -10.98 -10.63
N VAL A 103 -4.97 -11.43 -11.75
CA VAL A 103 -4.39 -12.79 -11.88
C VAL A 103 -3.13 -12.93 -11.01
N LEU A 104 -2.24 -11.93 -11.00
CA LEU A 104 -1.02 -11.96 -10.18
C LEU A 104 -1.32 -12.13 -8.68
N ILE A 105 -2.40 -11.51 -8.17
CA ILE A 105 -2.82 -11.63 -6.77
C ILE A 105 -3.78 -12.80 -6.52
N GLY A 106 -4.15 -13.56 -7.56
CA GLY A 106 -5.07 -14.68 -7.44
C GLY A 106 -6.51 -14.30 -7.11
N GLU A 107 -6.94 -13.07 -7.45
CA GLU A 107 -8.33 -12.64 -7.41
C GLU A 107 -9.12 -13.17 -8.61
N GLN A 108 -8.46 -13.28 -9.76
CA GLN A 108 -8.99 -13.88 -10.99
C GLN A 108 -8.19 -15.14 -11.34
N ASP A 109 -8.89 -16.25 -11.60
CA ASP A 109 -8.29 -17.47 -12.13
C ASP A 109 -8.26 -17.43 -13.68
N GLY A 110 -7.21 -18.02 -14.28
CA GLY A 110 -7.08 -18.18 -15.73
C GLY A 110 -6.32 -17.07 -16.45
N PRO A 111 -6.27 -17.12 -17.80
CA PRO A 111 -5.50 -16.16 -18.58
C PRO A 111 -6.20 -14.79 -18.65
N VAL A 112 -5.40 -13.75 -18.85
CA VAL A 112 -5.90 -12.41 -19.13
C VAL A 112 -6.47 -12.38 -20.54
N VAL A 113 -7.68 -11.83 -20.70
CA VAL A 113 -8.37 -11.82 -21.98
C VAL A 113 -8.40 -10.40 -22.54
N VAL A 114 -7.84 -10.24 -23.74
CA VAL A 114 -7.92 -8.99 -24.52
C VAL A 114 -9.01 -9.16 -25.59
N PRO A 115 -10.17 -8.49 -25.44
CA PRO A 115 -11.29 -8.66 -26.33
C PRO A 115 -11.06 -7.98 -27.70
N PRO A 116 -11.79 -8.38 -28.75
CA PRO A 116 -11.54 -7.93 -30.12
C PRO A 116 -11.70 -6.42 -30.32
N ASP A 117 -12.63 -5.78 -29.62
CA ASP A 117 -12.82 -4.33 -29.63
C ASP A 117 -11.60 -3.60 -29.07
N GLN A 118 -10.98 -4.12 -28.01
CA GLN A 118 -9.72 -3.59 -27.50
C GLN A 118 -8.58 -3.82 -28.51
N LEU A 119 -8.53 -4.99 -29.17
CA LEU A 119 -7.52 -5.27 -30.20
C LEU A 119 -7.61 -4.30 -31.38
N VAL A 120 -8.80 -3.90 -31.81
CA VAL A 120 -8.99 -2.87 -32.86
C VAL A 120 -8.37 -1.54 -32.42
N LEU A 121 -8.59 -1.12 -31.17
CA LEU A 121 -8.03 0.12 -30.65
C LEU A 121 -6.51 0.08 -30.53
N LEU A 122 -5.96 -1.06 -30.10
CA LEU A 122 -4.53 -1.26 -29.90
C LEU A 122 -3.76 -1.43 -31.22
N SER A 123 -4.31 -2.18 -32.18
CA SER A 123 -3.70 -2.41 -33.49
C SER A 123 -3.99 -1.31 -34.52
N ARG A 124 -5.01 -0.48 -34.26
CA ARG A 124 -5.56 0.53 -35.18
C ARG A 124 -6.04 -0.08 -36.51
N ASP A 125 -6.53 -1.32 -36.47
CA ASP A 125 -6.96 -2.07 -37.64
C ASP A 125 -8.30 -2.79 -37.34
N GLU A 126 -9.32 -2.52 -38.17
CA GLU A 126 -10.66 -3.09 -38.01
C GLU A 126 -10.70 -4.60 -38.25
N ARG A 127 -9.69 -5.17 -38.93
CA ARG A 127 -9.58 -6.63 -39.11
C ARG A 127 -9.48 -7.36 -37.77
N ALA A 128 -9.00 -6.69 -36.72
CA ALA A 128 -8.94 -7.27 -35.38
C ALA A 128 -10.34 -7.54 -34.77
N ALA A 129 -11.39 -6.89 -35.27
CA ALA A 129 -12.74 -6.99 -34.71
C ALA A 129 -13.37 -8.40 -34.82
N VAL A 130 -12.93 -9.18 -35.81
CA VAL A 130 -13.47 -10.53 -36.09
C VAL A 130 -12.59 -11.64 -35.52
N LEU A 131 -11.48 -11.29 -34.88
CA LEU A 131 -10.58 -12.25 -34.26
C LEU A 131 -11.17 -12.82 -32.97
N PRO A 132 -10.80 -14.05 -32.57
CA PRO A 132 -11.02 -14.50 -31.21
C PRO A 132 -10.23 -13.60 -30.23
N PRO A 133 -10.70 -13.50 -28.97
CA PRO A 133 -9.95 -12.80 -27.93
C PRO A 133 -8.54 -13.37 -27.74
N VAL A 134 -7.56 -12.49 -27.55
CA VAL A 134 -6.19 -12.91 -27.24
C VAL A 134 -6.10 -13.27 -25.76
N GLN A 135 -5.53 -14.44 -25.47
CA GLN A 135 -5.28 -14.90 -24.11
C GLN A 135 -3.82 -14.68 -23.76
N VAL A 136 -3.57 -14.04 -22.63
CA VAL A 136 -2.23 -13.75 -22.11
C VAL A 136 -2.03 -14.54 -20.83
N GLU A 137 -1.08 -15.48 -20.87
CA GLU A 137 -0.69 -16.27 -19.71
C GLU A 137 0.12 -15.40 -18.75
N VAL A 138 -0.37 -15.25 -17.53
CA VAL A 138 0.26 -14.48 -16.45
C VAL A 138 0.42 -15.42 -15.25
N PRO A 139 1.62 -15.50 -14.63
CA PRO A 139 1.80 -16.35 -13.47
C PRO A 139 1.01 -15.82 -12.27
N GLU A 140 0.43 -16.72 -11.47
CA GLU A 140 -0.14 -16.38 -10.17
C GLU A 140 0.97 -16.34 -9.11
N LEU A 141 1.03 -15.29 -8.30
CA LEU A 141 1.96 -15.20 -7.18
C LEU A 141 1.27 -15.69 -5.90
N THR A 142 1.47 -16.98 -5.57
CA THR A 142 0.81 -17.61 -4.40
C THR A 142 0.99 -16.82 -3.09
N VAL A 143 2.16 -16.21 -2.89
CA VAL A 143 2.43 -15.38 -1.69
C VAL A 143 1.51 -14.15 -1.63
N LEU A 144 1.23 -13.52 -2.77
CA LEU A 144 0.32 -12.37 -2.84
C LEU A 144 -1.11 -12.82 -2.55
N ARG A 145 -1.59 -13.91 -3.15
CA ARG A 145 -2.93 -14.45 -2.88
C ARG A 145 -3.18 -14.76 -1.41
N VAL A 146 -2.24 -15.44 -0.76
CA VAL A 146 -2.35 -15.76 0.67
C VAL A 146 -2.36 -14.47 1.49
N THR A 147 -1.53 -13.49 1.12
CA THR A 147 -1.46 -12.21 1.83
C THR A 147 -2.74 -11.41 1.69
N ASP A 148 -3.32 -11.35 0.49
CA ASP A 148 -4.58 -10.65 0.24
C ASP A 148 -5.73 -11.27 1.06
N THR A 149 -5.83 -12.61 0.99
CA THR A 149 -6.82 -13.37 1.76
C THR A 149 -6.69 -13.08 3.26
N LEU A 150 -5.46 -13.04 3.79
CA LEU A 150 -5.22 -12.72 5.20
C LEU A 150 -5.58 -11.28 5.55
N LEU A 151 -5.20 -10.31 4.71
CA LEU A 151 -5.50 -8.89 4.93
C LEU A 151 -7.01 -8.63 4.91
N GLY A 152 -7.75 -9.29 4.02
CA GLY A 152 -9.20 -9.09 3.84
C GLY A 152 -10.01 -9.25 5.14
N TRP A 153 -9.63 -10.19 6.01
CA TRP A 153 -10.30 -10.36 7.32
C TRP A 153 -9.51 -9.76 8.49
N LEU A 154 -8.17 -9.75 8.43
CA LEU A 154 -7.33 -9.28 9.53
C LEU A 154 -7.42 -7.76 9.70
N VAL A 155 -7.50 -7.00 8.61
CA VAL A 155 -7.63 -5.53 8.65
C VAL A 155 -8.93 -5.09 9.34
N PRO A 156 -10.14 -5.54 8.94
CA PRO A 156 -11.36 -5.13 9.63
C PRO A 156 -11.41 -5.64 11.08
N LEU A 157 -10.90 -6.85 11.35
CA LEU A 157 -10.83 -7.38 12.72
C LEU A 157 -9.92 -6.54 13.61
N SER A 158 -8.71 -6.21 13.14
CA SER A 158 -7.77 -5.38 13.88
C SER A 158 -8.30 -3.96 14.09
N ALA A 159 -8.99 -3.38 13.10
CA ALA A 159 -9.67 -2.10 13.25
C ALA A 159 -10.74 -2.15 14.36
N ALA A 160 -11.59 -3.18 14.38
CA ALA A 160 -12.63 -3.35 15.39
C ALA A 160 -12.03 -3.53 16.80
N VAL A 161 -11.02 -4.40 16.94
CA VAL A 161 -10.32 -4.63 18.20
C VAL A 161 -9.67 -3.34 18.70
N SER A 162 -8.98 -2.61 17.83
CA SER A 162 -8.39 -1.31 18.15
C SER A 162 -9.41 -0.36 18.77
N VAL A 163 -10.56 -0.17 18.12
CA VAL A 163 -11.64 0.71 18.61
C VAL A 163 -12.13 0.28 19.99
N ILE A 164 -12.39 -1.02 20.21
CA ILE A 164 -12.82 -1.56 21.50
C ILE A 164 -11.81 -1.24 22.60
N PHE A 165 -10.52 -1.51 22.36
CA PHE A 165 -9.48 -1.24 23.35
C PHE A 165 -9.26 0.26 23.59
N PHE A 166 -9.43 1.12 22.58
CA PHE A 166 -9.41 2.58 22.76
C PHE A 166 -10.55 3.06 23.66
N VAL A 167 -11.76 2.52 23.50
CA VAL A 167 -12.91 2.82 24.37
C VAL A 167 -12.63 2.36 25.80
N LEU A 168 -12.19 1.12 25.99
CA LEU A 168 -11.85 0.59 27.32
C LEU A 168 -10.73 1.38 28.00
N CYS A 169 -9.71 1.76 27.23
CA CYS A 169 -8.61 2.60 27.72
C CYS A 169 -9.12 3.99 28.16
N SER A 170 -10.04 4.58 27.39
CA SER A 170 -10.64 5.89 27.72
C SER A 170 -11.45 5.82 29.03
N LEU A 171 -12.20 4.73 29.23
CA LEU A 171 -12.94 4.47 30.47
C LEU A 171 -12.02 4.24 31.68
N ALA A 172 -10.83 3.68 31.47
CA ALA A 172 -9.83 3.44 32.52
C ALA A 172 -9.16 4.73 33.07
N ARG A 173 -9.46 5.91 32.49
CA ARG A 173 -8.92 7.23 32.85
C ARG A 173 -7.39 7.25 33.01
N PRO A 174 -6.62 7.10 31.91
CA PRO A 174 -5.17 7.04 31.98
C PRO A 174 -4.55 8.39 32.35
N GLU A 175 -3.32 8.37 32.84
CA GLU A 175 -2.55 9.58 33.06
C GLU A 175 -2.18 10.22 31.71
N ARG A 176 -2.60 11.47 31.51
CA ARG A 176 -2.45 12.20 30.24
C ARG A 176 -1.01 12.21 29.72
N GLY A 177 -0.02 12.41 30.60
CA GLY A 177 1.39 12.47 30.21
C GLY A 177 1.92 11.15 29.64
N ALA A 178 1.53 10.02 30.22
CA ALA A 178 1.91 8.70 29.71
C ALA A 178 1.24 8.43 28.36
N LEU A 179 -0.04 8.76 28.24
CA LEU A 179 -0.82 8.66 27.00
C LEU A 179 -0.17 9.43 25.83
N PHE A 180 0.20 10.69 26.04
CA PHE A 180 0.84 11.49 24.99
C PHE A 180 2.17 10.90 24.52
N ARG A 181 2.95 10.34 25.45
CA ARG A 181 4.24 9.73 25.12
C ARG A 181 4.06 8.44 24.33
N THR A 182 3.16 7.55 24.75
CA THR A 182 2.89 6.29 24.04
C THR A 182 2.24 6.53 22.69
N LEU A 183 1.32 7.49 22.58
CA LEU A 183 0.74 7.92 21.30
C LEU A 183 1.82 8.48 20.37
N GLY A 184 2.75 9.29 20.89
CA GLY A 184 3.85 9.85 20.10
C GLY A 184 4.76 8.78 19.51
N ILE A 185 5.21 7.82 20.33
CA ILE A 185 6.01 6.66 19.88
C ILE A 185 5.21 5.84 18.87
N GLY A 186 3.92 5.66 19.15
CA GLY A 186 3.01 4.96 18.27
C GLY A 186 2.94 5.58 16.88
N LEU A 187 2.73 6.89 16.77
CA LEU A 187 2.64 7.55 15.47
C LEU A 187 3.96 7.48 14.68
N LEU A 188 5.11 7.47 15.36
CA LEU A 188 6.40 7.22 14.71
C LEU A 188 6.46 5.79 14.16
N ALA A 189 6.05 4.79 14.94
CA ALA A 189 5.98 3.40 14.48
C ALA A 189 5.01 3.26 13.29
N LEU A 190 3.83 3.89 13.37
CA LEU A 190 2.85 3.91 12.28
C LEU A 190 3.44 4.53 11.01
N ALA A 191 4.21 5.62 11.10
CA ALA A 191 4.84 6.24 9.94
C ALA A 191 5.82 5.28 9.25
N VAL A 192 6.64 4.56 10.02
CA VAL A 192 7.56 3.55 9.49
C VAL A 192 6.78 2.42 8.83
N LEU A 193 5.77 1.88 9.50
CA LEU A 193 4.94 0.80 8.96
C LEU A 193 4.19 1.24 7.71
N ALA A 194 3.66 2.47 7.67
CA ALA A 194 2.99 3.02 6.49
C ALA A 194 3.93 3.07 5.27
N ILE A 195 5.20 3.47 5.45
CA ILE A 195 6.19 3.44 4.37
C ILE A 195 6.51 2.01 3.95
N VAL A 196 6.73 1.11 4.90
CA VAL A 196 7.09 -0.29 4.62
C VAL A 196 5.95 -1.00 3.89
N PHE A 197 4.75 -0.97 4.43
CA PHE A 197 3.59 -1.71 3.92
C PHE A 197 2.89 -0.99 2.76
N GLY A 198 2.88 0.34 2.74
CA GLY A 198 2.23 1.14 1.70
C GLY A 198 3.14 1.55 0.54
N TYR A 199 4.44 1.21 0.57
CA TYR A 199 5.34 1.49 -0.55
C TYR A 199 6.43 0.44 -0.74
N VAL A 200 7.25 0.15 0.28
CA VAL A 200 8.43 -0.73 0.12
C VAL A 200 8.03 -2.14 -0.29
N ILE A 201 7.11 -2.77 0.43
CA ILE A 201 6.67 -4.13 0.11
C ILE A 201 5.99 -4.18 -1.27
N PRO A 202 4.96 -3.35 -1.58
CA PRO A 202 4.37 -3.31 -2.92
C PRO A 202 5.39 -3.10 -4.05
N LYS A 203 6.40 -2.25 -3.81
CA LYS A 203 7.40 -1.89 -4.82
C LYS A 203 8.43 -2.98 -5.09
N TYR A 204 8.89 -3.66 -4.04
CA TYR A 204 10.07 -4.53 -4.15
C TYR A 204 9.76 -6.01 -4.00
N LEU A 205 8.64 -6.38 -3.35
CA LEU A 205 8.34 -7.79 -3.12
C LEU A 205 7.91 -8.52 -4.41
N PRO A 206 6.96 -8.03 -5.23
CA PRO A 206 6.49 -8.79 -6.38
C PRO A 206 7.59 -9.15 -7.40
N PRO A 207 8.50 -8.24 -7.82
CA PRO A 207 9.58 -8.57 -8.76
C PRO A 207 10.66 -9.50 -8.19
N VAL A 208 10.69 -9.72 -6.87
CA VAL A 208 11.63 -10.64 -6.21
C VAL A 208 11.03 -12.06 -6.12
N LEU A 209 9.70 -12.17 -6.17
CA LEU A 209 9.01 -13.45 -6.08
C LEU A 209 8.98 -14.20 -7.42
N ASP A 210 9.01 -13.49 -8.54
CA ASP A 210 8.95 -14.06 -9.89
C ASP A 210 9.68 -13.18 -10.91
N ASP A 211 10.39 -13.80 -11.85
CA ASP A 211 11.17 -13.14 -12.89
C ASP A 211 10.31 -12.64 -14.08
N SER A 212 9.02 -12.99 -14.11
CA SER A 212 8.08 -12.53 -15.11
C SER A 212 8.01 -11.01 -15.17
N VAL A 213 8.00 -10.49 -16.40
CA VAL A 213 7.87 -9.05 -16.65
C VAL A 213 6.57 -8.50 -16.02
N TRP A 214 5.50 -9.31 -16.02
CA TRP A 214 4.21 -8.94 -15.44
C TRP A 214 4.26 -8.75 -13.92
N ALA A 215 5.16 -9.42 -13.20
CA ALA A 215 5.33 -9.24 -11.76
C ALA A 215 5.73 -7.81 -11.39
N ARG A 216 6.24 -7.02 -12.35
CA ARG A 216 6.57 -5.60 -12.16
C ARG A 216 5.36 -4.68 -12.19
N THR A 217 4.22 -5.11 -12.74
CA THR A 217 2.99 -4.30 -12.83
C THR A 217 2.55 -3.71 -11.49
N PRO A 218 2.33 -4.50 -10.41
CA PRO A 218 1.96 -3.94 -9.10
C PRO A 218 3.04 -3.01 -8.52
N ALA A 219 4.32 -3.33 -8.75
CA ALA A 219 5.43 -2.51 -8.29
C ALA A 219 5.52 -1.15 -8.99
N LEU A 220 5.17 -1.08 -10.28
CA LEU A 220 5.09 0.17 -11.04
C LEU A 220 3.83 0.95 -10.69
N ALA A 221 2.70 0.25 -10.50
CA ALA A 221 1.45 0.87 -10.04
C ALA A 221 1.60 1.54 -8.67
N ALA A 222 2.40 0.97 -7.75
CA ALA A 222 2.66 1.55 -6.43
C ALA A 222 3.31 2.96 -6.47
N ASP A 223 3.95 3.35 -7.58
CA ASP A 223 4.60 4.67 -7.69
C ASP A 223 3.60 5.83 -7.80
N THR A 224 2.36 5.57 -8.21
CA THR A 224 1.29 6.59 -8.23
C THR A 224 0.78 6.90 -6.82
N GLY A 225 0.69 5.89 -5.96
CA GLY A 225 0.25 6.03 -4.55
C GLY A 225 1.32 6.63 -3.62
N ARG A 226 2.57 6.70 -4.06
CA ARG A 226 3.73 7.16 -3.29
C ARG A 226 3.52 8.50 -2.56
N GLY A 227 2.90 9.47 -3.22
CA GLY A 227 2.65 10.79 -2.63
C GLY A 227 1.77 10.74 -1.39
N LEU A 228 0.71 9.92 -1.43
CA LEU A 228 -0.20 9.73 -0.30
C LEU A 228 0.50 9.02 0.85
N THR A 229 1.26 7.96 0.57
CA THR A 229 1.99 7.20 1.60
C THR A 229 3.01 8.08 2.34
N PHE A 230 3.82 8.86 1.61
CA PHE A 230 4.78 9.76 2.23
C PHE A 230 4.12 10.94 2.96
N ALA A 231 3.02 11.49 2.44
CA ALA A 231 2.28 12.54 3.12
C ALA A 231 1.72 12.03 4.46
N LEU A 232 1.12 10.84 4.48
CA LEU A 232 0.62 10.22 5.71
C LEU A 232 1.75 9.98 6.71
N ALA A 233 2.88 9.41 6.25
CA ALA A 233 4.04 9.18 7.10
C ALA A 233 4.60 10.49 7.67
N PHE A 234 4.70 11.54 6.86
CA PHE A 234 5.14 12.86 7.30
C PHE A 234 4.22 13.44 8.38
N VAL A 235 2.90 13.40 8.16
CA VAL A 235 1.89 13.86 9.15
C VAL A 235 2.01 13.06 10.45
N ALA A 236 2.15 11.74 10.37
CA ALA A 236 2.31 10.88 11.53
C ALA A 236 3.61 11.20 12.31
N VAL A 237 4.74 11.43 11.62
CA VAL A 237 5.99 11.85 12.27
C VAL A 237 5.85 13.21 12.94
N ALA A 238 5.30 14.21 12.24
CA ALA A 238 5.13 15.56 12.78
C ALA A 238 4.23 15.56 14.03
N ALA A 239 3.09 14.84 13.96
CA ALA A 239 2.20 14.66 15.10
C ALA A 239 2.90 13.90 16.24
N GLY A 240 3.62 12.82 15.95
CA GLY A 240 4.37 12.03 16.93
C GLY A 240 5.39 12.86 17.70
N LEU A 241 6.20 13.65 16.99
CA LEU A 241 7.19 14.56 17.58
C LEU A 241 6.51 15.68 18.41
N GLY A 242 5.40 16.24 17.92
CA GLY A 242 4.62 17.23 18.64
C GLY A 242 4.09 16.72 19.98
N LEU A 243 3.55 15.49 20.01
CA LEU A 243 3.07 14.84 21.24
C LEU A 243 4.22 14.54 22.20
N PHE A 244 5.37 14.12 21.68
CA PHE A 244 6.56 13.89 22.50
C PHE A 244 7.03 15.19 23.17
N ALA A 245 7.13 16.28 22.42
CA ALA A 245 7.47 17.60 22.95
C ALA A 245 6.43 18.08 24.00
N ALA A 246 5.14 17.91 23.74
CA ALA A 246 4.08 18.26 24.67
C ALA A 246 4.17 17.47 25.99
N SER A 247 4.47 16.17 25.90
CA SER A 247 4.62 15.30 27.08
C SER A 247 5.74 15.77 28.02
N THR A 248 6.86 16.24 27.48
CA THR A 248 7.99 16.75 28.27
C THR A 248 7.69 18.07 28.98
N ARG A 249 6.89 18.95 28.36
CA ARG A 249 6.45 20.21 29.00
C ARG A 249 5.47 19.97 30.15
N MET A 250 4.55 19.01 30.01
CA MET A 250 3.58 18.68 31.07
C MET A 250 4.21 18.13 32.35
N GLY A 251 5.36 17.45 32.25
CA GLY A 251 6.08 16.94 33.43
C GLY A 251 6.74 18.02 34.29
N ARG A 252 7.03 19.20 33.72
CA ARG A 252 7.74 20.29 34.40
C ARG A 252 6.83 21.15 35.29
N SER A 253 5.52 21.23 35.02
CA SER A 253 4.62 22.14 35.75
C SER A 253 4.18 21.68 37.14
N ARG A 254 4.47 20.43 37.54
CA ARG A 254 4.04 19.87 38.85
C ARG A 254 5.07 19.91 39.97
N ARG A 255 6.27 20.48 39.75
CA ARG A 255 7.33 20.57 40.79
C ARG A 255 7.51 21.94 41.41
N TRP A 256 6.61 22.89 41.13
CA TRP A 256 6.61 24.17 41.83
C TRP A 256 5.70 24.08 43.07
N SER A 257 6.27 24.44 44.22
CA SER A 257 5.65 24.62 45.53
C SER A 257 5.00 23.40 46.19
N THR A 258 5.81 22.46 46.66
CA THR A 258 5.77 22.24 48.12
C THR A 258 7.01 22.93 48.68
N PRO A 259 6.90 24.10 49.32
CA PRO A 259 7.98 24.54 50.19
C PRO A 259 8.15 23.41 51.20
N VAL A 260 9.30 22.75 51.17
CA VAL A 260 9.72 21.92 52.29
C VAL A 260 9.80 22.89 53.45
N SER A 261 8.77 22.91 54.31
CA SER A 261 8.89 23.55 55.60
C SER A 261 9.93 22.74 56.34
N THR A 262 11.19 23.15 56.20
CA THR A 262 12.23 22.78 57.15
C THR A 262 11.83 23.45 58.46
N TYR A 263 10.88 22.83 59.19
CA TYR A 263 10.68 23.08 60.60
C TYR A 263 11.99 22.70 61.26
N ARG A 264 12.85 23.70 61.41
CA ARG A 264 14.08 23.62 62.20
C ARG A 264 13.59 23.46 63.63
N TYR A 265 13.52 22.22 64.10
CA TYR A 265 13.30 21.88 65.50
C TYR A 265 14.49 22.46 66.26
N ARG A 266 14.38 23.72 66.69
CA ARG A 266 15.34 24.36 67.58
C ARG A 266 15.00 23.81 68.96
N GLU A 267 15.69 22.74 69.34
CA GLU A 267 15.65 22.23 70.70
C GLU A 267 16.03 23.37 71.66
N GLU A 268 15.04 23.88 72.39
CA GLU A 268 15.24 24.57 73.65
C GLU A 268 15.77 23.55 74.66
N ARG A 269 17.09 23.42 74.74
CA ARG A 269 17.78 22.84 75.90
C ARG A 269 18.56 23.94 76.60
N SER A 270 17.88 24.73 77.42
CA SER A 270 18.53 25.44 78.52
C SER A 270 18.73 24.42 79.64
N TRP A 271 19.98 24.09 79.92
CA TRP A 271 20.35 23.44 81.18
C TRP A 271 20.46 24.50 82.27
N SER A 272 19.87 24.18 83.41
CA SER A 272 20.01 24.85 84.71
C SER A 272 21.46 25.04 85.13
#